data_AF-A0AA97P5Y9-F1
#
_entry.id   AF-A0AA97P5Y9-F1
#
_cell.length_a   1.000
_cell.length_b   1.000
_cell.length_c   1.000
_cell.angle_alpha   90.00
_cell.angle_beta   90.00
_cell.angle_gamma   90.00
#
_symmetry.space_group_name_H-M   'P 1'
#
loop_
_entity.id
_entity.type
_entity.pdbx_description
1 polymer ?
#
loop_
_entity_poly.entity_id
_entity_poly.type
_entity_poly.pdbx_seq_one_letter_code
_entity_poly.pdbx_strand_id
1 'polypeptide(L)'
;MQIKTVFIVFMATLVSAAAVPGGTMALEARNMGGDKNKGGNVKAAADDKNKGGDANGQGGDDKNKGGDANGQGGNGNGNGNGGVLGKNGANFGKCKPTMDFQTGRPGRKATEGTFLPTDPLVSKGQGDALNPGIITNAICNQLTNVCNANPEAKKQCAAAKAMTDALGTKDASTAAAFNKALGF
;
A
#
# COMPACT_ATOMS: atom_id res chain seq x y z
N MET A 1 -30.94 -23.61 22.34
CA MET A 1 -30.91 -22.71 21.17
C MET A 1 -29.65 -23.02 20.38
N GLN A 2 -29.81 -23.63 19.20
CA GLN A 2 -28.69 -24.13 18.40
C GLN A 2 -28.11 -23.01 17.55
N ILE A 3 -26.81 -22.75 17.75
CA ILE A 3 -25.97 -21.91 16.91
C ILE A 3 -25.79 -22.66 15.58
N LYS A 4 -26.66 -22.40 14.61
CA LYS A 4 -26.50 -22.87 13.24
C LYS A 4 -25.74 -21.83 12.44
N THR A 5 -24.45 -22.09 12.36
CA THR A 5 -23.45 -21.64 11.41
C THR A 5 -24.04 -21.08 10.11
N VAL A 6 -24.04 -19.74 9.98
CA VAL A 6 -24.25 -19.06 8.70
C VAL A 6 -22.90 -19.11 7.96
N PHE A 7 -22.67 -20.21 7.25
CA PHE A 7 -21.64 -20.28 6.22
C PHE A 7 -22.08 -19.38 5.06
N ILE A 8 -21.51 -18.17 5.00
CA ILE A 8 -21.64 -17.28 3.85
C ILE A 8 -20.85 -17.91 2.70
N VAL A 9 -21.58 -18.55 1.79
CA VAL A 9 -21.06 -19.05 0.53
C VAL A 9 -20.74 -17.84 -0.34
N PHE A 10 -19.46 -17.49 -0.44
CA PHE A 10 -18.94 -16.61 -1.49
C PHE A 10 -19.08 -17.33 -2.83
N MET A 11 -20.23 -17.13 -3.49
CA MET A 11 -20.42 -17.52 -4.89
C MET A 11 -19.59 -16.59 -5.76
N ALA A 12 -18.37 -17.03 -6.07
CA ALA A 12 -17.56 -16.47 -7.15
C ALA A 12 -18.29 -16.71 -8.47
N THR A 13 -19.02 -15.72 -8.96
CA THR A 13 -19.47 -15.70 -10.36
C THR A 13 -18.23 -15.55 -11.23
N LEU A 14 -17.77 -16.67 -11.80
CA LEU A 14 -16.84 -16.66 -12.92
C LEU A 14 -17.51 -15.91 -14.08
N VAL A 15 -16.98 -14.74 -14.42
CA VAL A 15 -17.14 -14.18 -15.76
C VAL A 15 -16.34 -15.07 -16.70
N SER A 16 -17.05 -15.82 -17.54
CA SER A 16 -16.43 -16.54 -18.66
C SER A 16 -15.90 -15.53 -19.66
N ALA A 17 -14.59 -15.51 -19.85
CA ALA A 17 -13.94 -14.79 -20.93
C ALA A 17 -14.37 -15.41 -22.27
N ALA A 18 -15.16 -14.68 -23.04
CA ALA A 18 -15.41 -15.01 -24.44
C ALA A 18 -14.13 -14.74 -25.23
N ALA A 19 -13.60 -15.79 -25.87
CA ALA A 19 -12.47 -15.74 -26.76
C ALA A 19 -12.78 -14.85 -27.97
N VAL A 20 -11.89 -13.89 -28.24
CA VAL A 20 -11.85 -13.15 -29.51
C VAL A 20 -10.90 -13.92 -30.44
N PRO A 21 -11.34 -14.43 -31.61
CA PRO A 21 -10.44 -15.03 -32.58
C PRO A 21 -9.71 -13.91 -33.34
N GLY A 22 -8.53 -13.52 -32.83
CA GLY A 22 -7.57 -12.66 -33.51
C GLY A 22 -6.63 -13.49 -34.38
N GLY A 23 -6.53 -13.13 -35.66
CA GLY A 23 -5.93 -13.92 -36.73
C GLY A 23 -4.48 -14.35 -36.53
N THR A 24 -4.17 -15.47 -37.16
CA THR A 24 -2.84 -16.02 -37.39
C THR A 24 -1.94 -15.02 -38.11
N MET A 25 -0.97 -14.45 -37.42
CA MET A 25 0.22 -13.88 -38.05
C MET A 25 1.34 -14.89 -37.89
N ALA A 26 1.77 -15.46 -39.01
CA ALA A 26 2.90 -16.37 -39.09
C ALA A 26 4.17 -15.66 -38.57
N LEU A 27 4.79 -16.21 -37.52
CA LEU A 27 6.18 -15.89 -37.18
C LEU A 27 7.07 -16.62 -38.17
N GLU A 28 7.59 -15.89 -39.15
CA GLU A 28 8.62 -16.39 -40.04
C GLU A 28 9.95 -16.48 -39.27
N ALA A 29 10.39 -17.71 -39.03
CA ALA A 29 11.66 -18.01 -38.39
C ALA A 29 12.83 -17.53 -39.28
N ARG A 30 13.61 -16.58 -38.78
CA ARG A 30 14.96 -16.30 -39.31
C ARG A 30 16.00 -16.72 -38.28
N ASN A 31 16.49 -17.94 -38.51
CA ASN A 31 17.73 -18.49 -37.98
C ASN A 31 18.89 -17.50 -38.19
N MET A 32 19.50 -17.01 -37.11
CA MET A 32 20.87 -16.50 -37.16
C MET A 32 21.70 -17.23 -36.12
N GLY A 33 22.78 -17.83 -36.65
CA GLY A 33 23.70 -18.71 -35.96
C GLY A 33 24.39 -18.05 -34.78
N GLY A 34 24.85 -18.92 -33.88
CA GLY A 34 25.61 -18.51 -32.71
C GLY A 34 26.98 -17.95 -33.07
N ASP A 35 27.39 -16.94 -32.32
CA ASP A 35 28.77 -16.51 -32.22
C ASP A 35 29.27 -16.74 -30.80
N LYS A 36 30.08 -17.79 -30.66
CA LYS A 36 30.99 -17.99 -29.54
C LYS A 36 32.15 -17.02 -29.72
N ASN A 37 32.14 -15.86 -29.03
CA ASN A 37 33.35 -15.04 -28.98
C ASN A 37 34.13 -15.33 -27.69
N LYS A 38 35.19 -16.13 -27.85
CA LYS A 38 36.30 -16.30 -26.89
C LYS A 38 37.32 -15.21 -27.16
N GLY A 39 37.84 -14.61 -26.08
CA GLY A 39 39.21 -14.11 -26.02
C GLY A 39 39.35 -12.58 -26.01
N GLY A 40 40.03 -12.08 -24.98
CA GLY A 40 40.49 -10.70 -24.95
C GLY A 40 40.85 -10.18 -23.56
N ASN A 41 41.81 -10.83 -22.89
CA ASN A 41 42.54 -10.17 -21.80
C ASN A 41 43.25 -8.93 -22.36
N VAL A 42 42.85 -7.74 -21.93
CA VAL A 42 43.65 -6.51 -22.10
C VAL A 42 43.92 -5.92 -20.71
N LYS A 43 45.14 -6.20 -20.23
CA LYS A 43 45.78 -5.52 -19.10
C LYS A 43 46.75 -4.48 -19.67
N ALA A 44 46.46 -3.19 -19.45
CA ALA A 44 47.40 -2.07 -19.37
C ALA A 44 46.57 -0.85 -18.91
N ALA A 45 46.65 -0.34 -17.68
CA ALA A 45 47.74 0.38 -16.99
C ALA A 45 48.02 1.79 -17.56
N ALA A 46 47.48 2.81 -16.88
CA ALA A 46 48.07 4.13 -16.61
C ALA A 46 47.13 4.84 -15.61
N ASP A 47 47.49 4.94 -14.33
CA ASP A 47 48.15 6.12 -13.71
C ASP A 47 47.23 7.35 -13.67
N ASP A 48 46.53 7.55 -12.56
CA ASP A 48 46.41 8.90 -12.01
C ASP A 48 46.40 8.89 -10.48
N LYS A 49 47.23 9.77 -9.93
CA LYS A 49 47.61 9.85 -8.52
C LYS A 49 46.60 10.72 -7.79
N ASN A 50 45.91 10.19 -6.78
CA ASN A 50 45.39 11.03 -5.71
C ASN A 50 45.85 10.51 -4.35
N LYS A 51 46.77 11.26 -3.74
CA LYS A 51 47.28 11.07 -2.39
C LYS A 51 46.38 11.84 -1.41
N GLY A 52 45.97 11.14 -0.36
CA GLY A 52 45.29 11.65 0.83
C GLY A 52 44.56 10.46 1.45
N GLY A 53 45.14 9.65 2.33
CA GLY A 53 45.91 10.04 3.49
C GLY A 53 44.93 10.36 4.61
N ASP A 54 44.37 9.32 5.25
CA ASP A 54 44.17 9.24 6.70
C ASP A 54 43.70 7.83 7.08
N ALA A 55 44.59 7.15 7.80
CA ALA A 55 44.38 5.85 8.38
C ALA A 55 43.73 5.99 9.76
N ASN A 56 42.64 5.28 10.01
CA ASN A 56 42.37 4.77 11.34
C ASN A 56 41.72 3.39 11.23
N GLY A 57 42.53 2.37 11.49
CA GLY A 57 42.11 0.98 11.55
C GLY A 57 42.03 0.51 13.00
N GLN A 58 40.86 0.04 13.40
CA GLN A 58 40.61 -0.98 14.42
C GLN A 58 39.32 -1.67 13.93
N GLY A 59 39.28 -2.93 13.50
CA GLY A 59 39.93 -4.12 14.04
C GLY A 59 38.88 -4.88 14.87
N GLY A 60 38.17 -5.82 14.26
CA GLY A 60 37.16 -6.64 14.94
C GLY A 60 36.33 -7.50 13.98
N ASP A 61 36.94 -8.57 13.46
CA ASP A 61 36.24 -9.69 12.85
C ASP A 61 35.41 -10.44 13.90
N ASP A 62 34.16 -10.80 13.59
CA ASP A 62 33.63 -12.11 13.96
C ASP A 62 32.43 -12.50 13.09
N LYS A 63 32.60 -13.66 12.44
CA LYS A 63 31.63 -14.31 11.57
C LYS A 63 30.63 -15.07 12.44
N ASN A 64 29.32 -14.88 12.22
CA ASN A 64 28.36 -15.96 12.45
C ASN A 64 27.40 -16.09 11.27
N LYS A 65 27.41 -17.27 10.66
CA LYS A 65 26.52 -17.71 9.57
C LYS A 65 25.45 -18.65 10.14
N GLY A 66 24.22 -18.53 9.62
CA GLY A 66 23.17 -19.56 9.65
C GLY A 66 21.91 -19.11 10.39
N GLY A 67 20.70 -19.14 9.83
CA GLY A 67 20.24 -19.61 8.52
C GLY A 67 18.76 -19.27 8.28
N ASP A 68 18.43 -19.14 6.99
CA ASP A 68 17.20 -19.52 6.27
C ASP A 68 15.80 -19.17 6.81
N ALA A 69 15.17 -18.17 6.15
CA ALA A 69 13.80 -18.31 5.67
C ALA A 69 13.62 -17.60 4.31
N ASN A 70 13.06 -18.37 3.38
CA ASN A 70 12.87 -18.17 1.95
C ASN A 70 11.95 -16.97 1.59
N GLY A 71 12.17 -16.37 0.41
CA GLY A 71 11.50 -15.17 -0.12
C GLY A 71 10.00 -15.34 -0.43
N GLN A 72 9.25 -14.33 -0.92
CA GLN A 72 9.55 -13.20 -1.79
C GLN A 72 8.57 -12.05 -1.58
N GLY A 73 9.01 -10.82 -1.86
CA GLY A 73 8.15 -9.64 -2.01
C GLY A 73 8.83 -8.31 -1.71
N GLY A 74 10.09 -8.12 -2.11
CA GLY A 74 10.77 -6.85 -1.97
C GLY A 74 10.24 -5.82 -2.98
N ASN A 75 9.78 -4.68 -2.47
CA ASN A 75 10.11 -3.35 -2.97
C ASN A 75 10.10 -2.39 -1.79
N GLY A 76 11.18 -2.48 -1.00
CA GLY A 76 11.48 -1.49 0.02
C GLY A 76 11.93 -0.19 -0.65
N ASN A 77 11.16 0.87 -0.46
CA ASN A 77 11.70 2.22 -0.37
C ASN A 77 10.89 3.01 0.66
N GLY A 78 10.87 2.51 1.89
CA GLY A 78 10.35 3.22 3.05
C GLY A 78 11.51 3.80 3.83
N ASN A 79 11.88 5.04 3.51
CA ASN A 79 12.71 5.89 4.36
C ASN A 79 12.23 5.71 5.82
N GLY A 80 13.13 5.25 6.70
CA GLY A 80 12.86 4.85 8.07
C GLY A 80 12.47 6.00 9.01
N ASN A 81 11.49 6.80 8.62
CA ASN A 81 10.79 7.70 9.53
C ASN A 81 9.55 6.96 10.05
N GLY A 82 9.44 6.81 11.36
CA GLY A 82 8.41 6.04 12.09
C GLY A 82 6.97 6.47 11.82
N GLY A 83 6.49 6.23 10.60
CA GLY A 83 5.14 6.48 10.16
C GLY A 83 4.20 5.33 10.49
N VAL A 84 2.90 5.61 10.47
CA VAL A 84 1.87 4.65 10.80
C VAL A 84 1.73 3.64 9.65
N LEU A 85 2.00 2.36 9.94
CA LEU A 85 2.03 1.30 8.93
C LEU A 85 0.62 0.75 8.64
N GLY A 86 0.37 0.49 7.36
CA GLY A 86 -0.81 -0.20 6.85
C GLY A 86 -0.46 -1.57 6.25
N LYS A 87 -1.31 -2.06 5.34
CA LYS A 87 -1.09 -3.34 4.65
C LYS A 87 -0.17 -3.14 3.44
N ASN A 88 0.48 -4.20 2.98
CA ASN A 88 1.23 -4.23 1.71
C ASN A 88 2.25 -3.09 1.55
N GLY A 89 2.97 -2.70 2.61
CA GLY A 89 3.97 -1.64 2.56
C GLY A 89 3.39 -0.21 2.56
N ALA A 90 2.10 -0.04 2.81
CA ALA A 90 1.52 1.28 3.05
C ALA A 90 2.13 1.93 4.30
N ASN A 91 2.54 3.18 4.15
CA ASN A 91 2.97 4.05 5.24
C ASN A 91 2.15 5.34 5.15
N PHE A 92 1.26 5.55 6.12
CA PHE A 92 0.37 6.72 6.20
C PHE A 92 1.09 7.98 6.71
N GLY A 93 2.40 7.91 6.90
CA GLY A 93 3.23 8.97 7.42
C GLY A 93 2.84 9.30 8.86
N LYS A 94 2.61 10.58 9.16
CA LYS A 94 2.29 11.03 10.53
C LYS A 94 0.81 10.94 10.91
N CYS A 95 -0.05 10.49 9.99
CA CYS A 95 -1.48 10.41 10.25
C CYS A 95 -1.92 8.97 10.54
N LYS A 96 -2.96 8.83 11.37
CA LYS A 96 -3.75 7.63 11.53
C LYS A 96 -5.11 7.83 10.83
N PRO A 97 -5.24 7.61 9.51
CA PRO A 97 -6.38 8.01 8.69
C PRO A 97 -7.66 7.18 8.94
N THR A 98 -8.14 7.13 10.17
CA THR A 98 -9.33 6.40 10.58
C THR A 98 -10.56 7.30 10.64
N MET A 99 -11.73 6.67 10.52
CA MET A 99 -13.05 7.29 10.57
C MET A 99 -13.82 6.77 11.78
N ASP A 100 -14.61 7.64 12.40
CA ASP A 100 -15.56 7.31 13.47
C ASP A 100 -16.98 7.61 13.03
N PHE A 101 -17.94 6.88 13.61
CA PHE A 101 -19.37 7.08 13.42
C PHE A 101 -20.04 7.26 14.78
N GLN A 102 -20.72 8.38 14.97
CA GLN A 102 -21.48 8.66 16.19
C GLN A 102 -22.83 9.27 15.84
N THR A 103 -23.83 8.89 16.63
CA THR A 103 -25.14 9.55 16.62
C THR A 103 -25.15 10.69 17.63
N GLY A 104 -25.90 11.77 17.36
CA GLY A 104 -26.11 12.82 18.35
C GLY A 104 -24.90 13.68 18.66
N ARG A 105 -24.02 13.94 17.68
CA ARG A 105 -22.96 14.94 17.82
C ARG A 105 -23.56 16.33 18.12
N PRO A 106 -22.83 17.24 18.79
CA PRO A 106 -23.33 18.58 19.08
C PRO A 106 -23.87 19.28 17.82
N GLY A 107 -25.08 19.84 17.91
CA GLY A 107 -25.75 20.47 16.77
C GLY A 107 -26.54 19.52 15.84
N ARG A 108 -26.60 18.22 16.15
CA ARG A 108 -27.35 17.19 15.38
C ARG A 108 -28.45 16.54 16.23
N LYS A 109 -29.39 15.84 15.58
CA LYS A 109 -30.41 15.06 16.32
C LYS A 109 -29.75 13.86 17.01
N ALA A 110 -30.30 13.42 18.15
CA ALA A 110 -29.75 12.29 18.92
C ALA A 110 -29.63 10.98 18.11
N THR A 111 -30.50 10.78 17.12
CA THR A 111 -30.51 9.60 16.23
C THR A 111 -29.79 9.83 14.90
N GLU A 112 -29.28 11.04 14.66
CA GLU A 112 -28.61 11.40 13.41
C GLU A 112 -27.15 10.96 13.46
N GLY A 113 -26.85 9.91 12.70
CA GLY A 113 -25.53 9.34 12.57
C GLY A 113 -24.62 10.17 11.66
N THR A 114 -23.42 10.45 12.13
CA THR A 114 -22.44 11.26 11.42
C THR A 114 -21.06 10.64 11.46
N PHE A 115 -20.35 10.79 10.36
CA PHE A 115 -18.96 10.37 10.17
C PHE A 115 -18.01 11.53 10.45
N LEU A 116 -16.87 11.24 11.07
CA LEU A 116 -15.81 12.21 11.29
C LEU A 116 -14.44 11.53 11.23
N PRO A 117 -13.40 12.16 10.65
CA PRO A 117 -12.03 11.69 10.80
C PRO A 117 -11.61 11.74 12.27
N THR A 118 -10.91 10.72 12.75
CA THR A 118 -10.43 10.69 14.15
C THR A 118 -9.02 11.25 14.31
N ASP A 119 -8.25 11.35 13.23
CA ASP A 119 -6.91 11.90 13.28
C ASP A 119 -6.94 13.44 13.39
N PRO A 120 -6.25 14.04 14.38
CA PRO A 120 -6.25 15.49 14.58
C PRO A 120 -5.62 16.30 13.44
N LEU A 121 -4.74 15.73 12.63
CA LEU A 121 -4.17 16.41 11.47
C LEU A 121 -5.13 16.35 10.28
N VAL A 122 -5.87 15.25 10.15
CA VAL A 122 -6.86 15.06 9.09
C VAL A 122 -8.16 15.83 9.37
N SER A 123 -8.57 15.94 10.63
CA SER A 123 -9.83 16.57 11.04
C SER A 123 -9.79 18.10 11.08
N LYS A 124 -8.61 18.72 10.99
CA LYS A 124 -8.48 20.20 10.99
C LYS A 124 -9.28 20.83 9.85
N GLY A 125 -10.31 21.60 10.23
CA GLY A 125 -11.20 22.29 9.29
C GLY A 125 -12.25 21.40 8.63
N GLN A 126 -12.37 20.13 9.05
CA GLN A 126 -13.42 19.23 8.58
C GLN A 126 -14.56 19.14 9.60
N GLY A 127 -15.78 19.30 9.08
CA GLY A 127 -17.01 19.05 9.84
C GLY A 127 -17.43 17.59 9.78
N ASP A 128 -18.39 17.25 10.62
CA ASP A 128 -19.10 15.99 10.58
C ASP A 128 -19.93 15.86 9.29
N ALA A 129 -19.98 14.67 8.70
CA ALA A 129 -20.77 14.44 7.49
C ALA A 129 -21.74 13.26 7.63
N LEU A 130 -22.90 13.40 7.01
CA LEU A 130 -23.90 12.32 6.92
C LEU A 130 -23.55 11.27 5.87
N ASN A 131 -22.65 11.60 4.94
CA ASN A 131 -22.25 10.72 3.86
C ASN A 131 -20.80 10.24 4.08
N PRO A 132 -20.56 8.92 4.22
CA PRO A 132 -19.22 8.38 4.42
C PRO A 132 -18.28 8.66 3.22
N GLY A 133 -18.81 8.79 2.01
CA GLY A 133 -18.03 9.16 0.82
C GLY A 133 -17.38 10.55 0.93
N ILE A 134 -17.99 11.49 1.67
CA ILE A 134 -17.41 12.83 1.91
C ILE A 134 -16.22 12.72 2.87
N ILE A 135 -16.38 11.97 3.96
CA ILE A 135 -15.31 11.83 4.97
C ILE A 135 -14.15 11.01 4.44
N THR A 136 -14.39 9.90 3.74
CA THR A 136 -13.32 9.10 3.15
C THR A 136 -12.53 9.89 2.09
N ASN A 137 -13.20 10.73 1.28
CA ASN A 137 -12.53 11.69 0.40
C ASN A 137 -11.63 12.66 1.18
N ALA A 138 -12.16 13.29 2.23
CA ALA A 138 -11.39 14.21 3.07
C ALA A 138 -10.16 13.51 3.67
N ILE A 139 -10.33 12.30 4.22
CA ILE A 139 -9.25 11.49 4.78
C ILE A 139 -8.17 11.21 3.73
N CYS A 140 -8.55 10.68 2.55
CA CYS A 140 -7.57 10.32 1.52
C CYS A 140 -6.87 11.55 0.92
N ASN A 141 -7.53 12.71 0.85
CA ASN A 141 -6.89 13.95 0.41
C ASN A 141 -5.79 14.40 1.37
N GLN A 142 -6.03 14.29 2.68
CA GLN A 142 -5.03 14.67 3.68
C GLN A 142 -3.79 13.77 3.68
N LEU A 143 -3.92 12.52 3.22
CA LEU A 143 -2.76 11.65 3.01
C LEU A 143 -1.69 12.28 2.11
N THR A 144 -2.11 13.02 1.09
CA THR A 144 -1.21 13.74 0.18
C THR A 144 -0.74 15.07 0.75
N ASN A 145 -1.64 15.82 1.38
CA ASN A 145 -1.38 17.22 1.68
C ASN A 145 -0.62 17.43 2.99
N VAL A 146 -0.98 16.68 4.03
CA VAL A 146 -0.44 16.92 5.37
C VAL A 146 0.22 15.69 5.95
N CYS A 147 -0.17 14.47 5.60
CA CYS A 147 0.29 13.27 6.29
C CYS A 147 1.66 12.75 5.84
N ASN A 148 2.15 13.18 4.67
CA ASN A 148 3.36 12.64 4.04
C ASN A 148 3.26 11.12 3.80
N ALA A 149 2.10 10.65 3.34
CA ALA A 149 1.88 9.23 3.08
C ALA A 149 2.56 8.78 1.78
N ASN A 150 3.03 7.52 1.75
CA ASN A 150 3.64 6.94 0.56
C ASN A 150 2.58 6.57 -0.52
N PRO A 151 3.01 6.27 -1.77
CA PRO A 151 2.08 5.92 -2.84
C PRO A 151 1.19 4.71 -2.53
N GLU A 152 1.71 3.69 -1.86
CA GLU A 152 0.93 2.50 -1.48
C GLU A 152 -0.18 2.83 -0.46
N ALA A 153 0.07 3.71 0.50
CA ALA A 153 -0.95 4.19 1.43
C ALA A 153 -2.07 4.96 0.71
N LYS A 154 -1.73 5.79 -0.28
CA LYS A 154 -2.72 6.51 -1.08
C LYS A 154 -3.58 5.56 -1.92
N LYS A 155 -2.95 4.56 -2.54
CA LYS A 155 -3.63 3.49 -3.28
C LYS A 155 -4.55 2.68 -2.36
N GLN A 156 -4.08 2.32 -1.17
CA GLN A 156 -4.89 1.60 -0.19
C GLN A 156 -6.09 2.44 0.28
N CYS A 157 -5.91 3.75 0.48
CA CYS A 157 -7.01 4.66 0.81
C CYS A 157 -8.04 4.78 -0.32
N ALA A 158 -7.60 4.88 -1.57
CA ALA A 158 -8.49 4.88 -2.73
C ALA A 158 -9.32 3.58 -2.82
N ALA A 159 -8.70 2.44 -2.55
CA ALA A 159 -9.40 1.15 -2.51
C ALA A 159 -10.41 1.08 -1.33
N ALA A 160 -10.02 1.55 -0.14
CA ALA A 160 -10.89 1.61 1.02
C ALA A 160 -12.09 2.55 0.79
N LYS A 161 -11.88 3.68 0.10
CA LYS A 161 -12.95 4.58 -0.33
C LYS A 161 -13.91 3.87 -1.30
N ALA A 162 -13.39 3.24 -2.36
CA ALA A 162 -14.23 2.53 -3.33
C ALA A 162 -15.06 1.41 -2.66
N MET A 163 -14.46 0.68 -1.72
CA MET A 163 -15.17 -0.29 -0.88
C MET A 163 -16.28 0.38 -0.06
N THR A 164 -16.00 1.52 0.55
CA THR A 164 -16.97 2.28 1.36
C THR A 164 -18.17 2.73 0.51
N ASP A 165 -17.91 3.23 -0.69
CA ASP A 165 -18.96 3.62 -1.63
C ASP A 165 -19.80 2.41 -2.05
N ALA A 166 -19.16 1.25 -2.28
CA ALA A 166 -19.83 0.01 -2.66
C ALA A 166 -20.67 -0.61 -1.54
N LEU A 167 -20.31 -0.42 -0.26
CA LEU A 167 -21.10 -0.91 0.86
C LEU A 167 -22.48 -0.25 0.92
N GLY A 168 -22.56 1.04 0.59
CA GLY A 168 -23.80 1.83 0.63
C GLY A 168 -24.40 2.04 2.04
N THR A 169 -23.86 1.40 3.07
CA THR A 169 -24.27 1.58 4.47
C THR A 169 -23.83 2.94 4.99
N LYS A 170 -24.55 3.46 5.99
CA LYS A 170 -24.29 4.78 6.62
C LYS A 170 -24.33 4.66 8.13
N ASP A 171 -23.68 3.62 8.66
CA ASP A 171 -23.65 3.31 10.08
C ASP A 171 -22.22 2.93 10.54
N ALA A 172 -22.10 2.47 11.78
CA ALA A 172 -20.82 2.10 12.38
C ALA A 172 -20.08 1.00 11.58
N SER A 173 -20.79 0.12 10.87
CA SER A 173 -20.16 -0.91 10.02
C SER A 173 -19.36 -0.30 8.87
N THR A 174 -19.79 0.85 8.34
CA THR A 174 -19.10 1.58 7.28
C THR A 174 -17.75 2.11 7.78
N ALA A 175 -17.73 2.72 8.97
CA ALA A 175 -16.50 3.20 9.60
C ALA A 175 -15.55 2.05 9.93
N ALA A 176 -16.07 0.96 10.50
CA ALA A 176 -15.29 -0.22 10.80
C ALA A 176 -14.67 -0.85 9.53
N ALA A 177 -15.44 -0.97 8.44
CA ALA A 177 -14.95 -1.53 7.19
C ALA A 177 -13.83 -0.68 6.57
N PHE A 178 -14.00 0.65 6.56
CA PHE A 178 -12.97 1.58 6.09
C PHE A 178 -11.67 1.45 6.91
N ASN A 179 -11.77 1.50 8.24
CA ASN A 179 -10.61 1.37 9.14
C ASN A 179 -9.89 0.04 8.95
N LYS A 180 -10.64 -1.06 8.88
CA LYS A 180 -10.11 -2.40 8.64
C LYS A 180 -9.47 -2.53 7.27
N ALA A 181 -9.98 -1.85 6.24
CA ALA A 181 -9.38 -1.82 4.91
C ALA A 181 -8.00 -1.15 4.94
N LEU A 182 -7.81 -0.13 5.78
CA LEU A 182 -6.53 0.55 5.99
C LEU A 182 -5.56 -0.21 6.91
N GLY A 183 -6.09 -1.09 7.77
CA GLY A 183 -5.30 -1.92 8.69
C GLY A 183 -5.36 -1.48 10.14
N PHE A 184 -6.41 -0.75 10.53
CA PHE A 184 -6.69 -0.31 11.89
C PHE A 184 -7.87 -1.07 12.52
#